data_AF-A0A9Q0ZW77-F1
#
_entry.id   AF-A0A9Q0ZW77-F1
#
_cell.length_a   1.000
_cell.length_b   1.000
_cell.length_c   1.000
_cell.angle_alpha   90.00
_cell.angle_beta   90.00
_cell.angle_gamma   90.00
#
_symmetry.space_group_name_H-M   'P 1'
#
loop_
_entity.id
_entity.type
_entity.pdbx_description
1 polymer ?
#
loop_
_entity_poly.entity_id
_entity_poly.type
_entity_poly.pdbx_seq_one_letter_code
_entity_poly.pdbx_strand_id
1 'polypeptide(L)'
;MPNYVQHAGVRSYGVDADLAQRTGSNLAAESLVDEWEREHETCPGFKNLPGTVSIIVRDPSKPPPKLKLVARQGKLVIDQEEIGTDPNGTEFVIATKDSPELDASSLVVGRVLEGMEVVEMIGQVKTVQENTKSPYFRAAKLIGDKRAVVAERGFNRPYSKVVVTNCGLQ
;
A
#
# COMPACT_ATOMS: atom_id res chain seq x y z
N MET A 1 18.02 17.27 20.41
CA MET A 1 16.71 16.77 19.94
C MET A 1 16.99 15.56 19.06
N PRO A 2 16.20 14.48 19.12
CA PRO A 2 16.33 13.39 18.16
C PRO A 2 15.85 13.90 16.80
N ASN A 3 16.71 13.81 15.78
CA ASN A 3 16.47 14.36 14.44
C ASN A 3 15.88 13.30 13.47
N TYR A 4 15.25 12.27 14.01
CA TYR A 4 14.62 11.19 13.24
C TYR A 4 13.40 10.68 13.99
N VAL A 5 12.42 10.16 13.25
CA VAL A 5 11.30 9.42 13.83
C VAL A 5 11.87 8.16 14.48
N GLN A 6 11.96 8.13 15.81
CA GLN A 6 12.27 6.90 16.52
C GLN A 6 11.08 5.96 16.41
N HIS A 7 11.32 4.69 16.06
CA HIS A 7 10.31 3.62 16.14
C HIS A 7 9.89 3.29 17.59
N ALA A 8 10.26 4.12 18.57
CA ALA A 8 9.88 3.95 19.97
C ALA A 8 8.35 4.06 20.08
N GLY A 9 7.70 2.93 20.34
CA GLY A 9 6.24 2.83 20.43
C GLY A 9 5.52 2.45 19.13
N VAL A 10 6.24 2.32 18.00
CA VAL A 10 5.66 1.79 16.76
C VAL A 10 5.67 0.26 16.85
N ARG A 11 4.49 -0.35 16.97
CA ARG A 11 4.32 -1.80 16.80
C ARG A 11 4.22 -2.08 15.31
N SER A 12 5.17 -2.84 14.75
CA SER A 12 5.30 -3.08 13.31
C SER A 12 4.63 -4.39 12.87
N TYR A 13 4.36 -4.49 11.57
CA TYR A 13 3.95 -5.73 10.91
C TYR A 13 4.99 -6.09 9.83
N GLY A 14 5.14 -7.38 9.53
CA GLY A 14 6.06 -7.89 8.50
C GLY A 14 7.41 -8.35 9.05
N VAL A 15 8.47 -8.22 8.24
CA VAL A 15 9.81 -8.79 8.50
C VAL A 15 10.35 -8.45 9.90
N ASP A 16 10.04 -7.26 10.42
CA ASP A 16 10.48 -6.83 11.75
C ASP A 16 9.75 -7.57 12.89
N ALA A 17 8.50 -7.97 12.71
CA ALA A 17 7.74 -8.78 13.67
C ALA A 17 8.23 -10.24 13.68
N ASP A 18 8.57 -10.79 12.51
CA ASP A 18 9.17 -12.12 12.37
C ASP A 18 10.58 -12.16 12.98
N LEU A 19 11.38 -11.11 12.75
CA LEU A 19 12.71 -10.96 13.35
C LEU A 19 12.60 -10.81 14.87
N ALA A 20 11.64 -10.01 15.34
CA ALA A 20 11.36 -9.82 16.76
C ALA A 20 10.94 -11.12 17.47
N GLN A 21 10.06 -11.93 16.85
CA GLN A 21 9.67 -13.26 17.35
C GLN A 21 10.88 -14.20 17.44
N ARG A 22 11.76 -14.22 16.43
CA ARG A 22 12.99 -15.03 16.44
C ARG A 22 13.98 -14.61 17.52
N THR A 23 14.03 -13.33 17.85
CA THR A 23 14.89 -12.78 18.92
C THR A 23 14.27 -12.81 20.32
N GLY A 24 13.03 -13.30 20.47
CA GLY A 24 12.34 -13.39 21.78
C GLY A 24 11.95 -12.03 22.37
N SER A 25 11.88 -10.98 21.57
CA SER A 25 11.44 -9.67 22.04
C SER A 25 9.91 -9.58 22.03
N ASN A 26 9.35 -8.91 23.03
CA ASN A 26 7.90 -8.79 23.27
C ASN A 26 7.21 -7.79 22.32
N LEU A 27 7.63 -7.78 21.05
CA LEU A 27 7.07 -7.00 19.94
C LEU A 27 6.11 -7.85 19.08
N ALA A 28 5.93 -9.13 19.40
CA ALA A 28 4.95 -10.01 18.76
C ALA A 28 3.55 -9.52 19.10
N ALA A 29 2.89 -8.93 18.11
CA ALA A 29 1.72 -8.13 18.31
C ALA A 29 0.45 -8.93 17.94
N GLU A 30 0.28 -10.06 18.63
CA GLU A 30 -0.78 -11.06 18.35
C GLU A 30 -2.20 -10.49 18.46
N SER A 31 -2.40 -9.41 19.23
CA SER A 31 -3.69 -8.74 19.45
C SER A 31 -3.91 -7.46 18.66
N LEU A 32 -2.98 -7.03 17.78
CA LEU A 32 -3.10 -5.74 17.11
C LEU A 32 -4.27 -5.64 16.15
N VAL A 33 -4.64 -6.74 15.49
CA VAL A 33 -5.79 -6.74 14.57
C VAL A 33 -7.07 -6.52 15.37
N ASP A 34 -7.26 -7.26 16.45
CA ASP A 34 -8.41 -7.10 17.34
C ASP A 34 -8.44 -5.75 18.08
N GLU A 35 -7.27 -5.19 18.40
CA GLU A 35 -7.12 -3.85 18.98
C GLU A 35 -7.48 -2.77 17.95
N TRP A 36 -6.96 -2.88 16.73
CA TRP A 36 -7.27 -1.96 15.63
C TRP A 36 -8.75 -2.01 15.25
N GLU A 37 -9.35 -3.19 15.17
CA GLU A 37 -10.79 -3.35 14.89
C GLU A 37 -11.64 -2.68 15.98
N ARG A 38 -11.29 -2.85 17.26
CA ARG A 38 -11.95 -2.18 18.39
C ARG A 38 -11.76 -0.66 18.38
N GLU A 39 -10.55 -0.19 18.09
CA GLU A 39 -10.29 1.25 17.97
C GLU A 39 -11.01 1.85 16.76
N HIS A 40 -11.15 1.11 15.66
CA HIS A 40 -11.86 1.54 14.45
C HIS A 40 -13.34 1.85 14.72
N GLU A 41 -13.99 1.10 15.62
CA GLU A 41 -15.36 1.38 16.06
C GLU A 41 -15.48 2.73 16.81
N THR A 42 -14.40 3.13 17.49
CA THR A 42 -14.36 4.37 18.29
C THR A 42 -13.86 5.56 17.46
N CYS A 43 -12.91 5.32 16.57
CA CYS A 43 -12.28 6.28 15.70
C CYS A 43 -11.99 5.59 14.35
N PRO A 44 -12.80 5.82 13.31
CA PRO A 44 -12.65 5.16 12.02
C PRO A 44 -11.38 5.56 11.24
N GLY A 45 -10.46 6.32 11.88
CA GLY A 45 -9.24 6.83 11.28
C GLY A 45 -9.46 8.14 10.50
N PHE A 46 -8.35 8.69 9.99
CA PHE A 46 -8.38 9.82 9.08
C PHE A 46 -8.65 9.32 7.66
N LYS A 47 -9.64 9.92 7.01
CA LYS A 47 -9.97 9.64 5.61
C LYS A 47 -8.99 10.32 4.67
N ASN A 48 -8.76 9.74 3.50
CA ASN A 48 -7.97 10.32 2.42
C ASN A 48 -8.72 11.49 1.76
N LEU A 49 -8.75 12.62 2.45
CA LEU A 49 -9.33 13.88 1.99
C LEU A 49 -8.30 14.70 1.19
N PRO A 50 -8.73 15.72 0.42
CA PRO A 50 -7.80 16.58 -0.31
C PRO A 50 -6.71 17.17 0.59
N GLY A 51 -5.45 17.09 0.15
CA GLY A 51 -4.27 17.58 0.85
C GLY A 51 -3.73 16.64 1.93
N THR A 52 -4.33 15.47 2.16
CA THR A 52 -3.77 14.46 3.07
C THR A 52 -2.57 13.75 2.44
N VAL A 53 -1.61 13.37 3.29
CA VAL A 53 -0.42 12.60 2.93
C VAL A 53 -0.51 11.25 3.62
N SER A 54 -0.42 10.17 2.84
CA SER A 54 -0.65 8.82 3.31
C SER A 54 0.46 7.88 2.87
N ILE A 55 0.85 6.95 3.72
CA ILE A 55 1.82 5.89 3.41
C ILE A 55 1.06 4.65 2.96
N ILE A 56 1.54 3.98 1.91
CA ILE A 56 0.92 2.74 1.42
C ILE A 56 1.35 1.59 2.35
N VAL A 57 0.36 0.97 3.00
CA VAL A 57 0.54 -0.14 3.96
C VAL A 57 0.24 -1.49 3.30
N ARG A 58 -0.74 -1.51 2.38
CA ARG A 58 -1.07 -2.70 1.58
C ARG A 58 -1.01 -2.32 0.12
N ASP A 59 -0.28 -3.09 -0.69
CA ASP A 59 -0.30 -2.90 -2.14
C ASP A 59 -1.65 -3.37 -2.70
N PRO A 60 -2.54 -2.46 -3.15
CA PRO A 60 -3.86 -2.84 -3.66
C PRO A 60 -3.79 -3.59 -5.00
N SER A 61 -2.63 -3.57 -5.67
CA SER A 61 -2.39 -4.33 -6.90
C SER A 61 -2.07 -5.81 -6.63
N LYS A 62 -1.69 -6.16 -5.40
CA LYS A 62 -1.47 -7.55 -5.02
C LYS A 62 -2.81 -8.24 -4.79
N PRO A 63 -3.05 -9.38 -5.44
CA PRO A 63 -4.26 -10.14 -5.19
C PRO A 63 -4.29 -10.57 -3.72
N PRO A 64 -5.49 -10.63 -3.09
CA PRO A 64 -5.61 -11.16 -1.75
C PRO A 64 -5.04 -12.59 -1.71
N PRO A 65 -4.50 -13.04 -0.54
CA PRO A 65 -3.97 -14.38 -0.38
C PRO A 65 -4.94 -15.42 -0.95
N LYS A 66 -4.47 -16.17 -1.95
CA LYS A 66 -5.31 -17.18 -2.59
C LYS A 66 -5.36 -18.41 -1.68
N LEU A 67 -6.58 -18.82 -1.31
CA LEU A 67 -6.80 -20.10 -0.66
C LEU A 67 -6.50 -21.21 -1.67
N LYS A 68 -5.55 -22.09 -1.34
CA LYS A 68 -5.18 -23.25 -2.15
C LYS A 68 -5.55 -24.52 -1.41
N LEU A 69 -6.24 -25.42 -2.10
CA LEU A 69 -6.51 -26.75 -1.61
C LEU A 69 -5.26 -27.60 -1.84
N VAL A 70 -4.53 -27.91 -0.77
CA VAL A 70 -3.27 -28.67 -0.82
C VAL A 70 -3.44 -30.01 -0.12
N ALA A 71 -2.78 -31.05 -0.64
CA ALA A 71 -2.69 -32.33 0.05
C ALA A 71 -1.49 -32.31 1.01
N ARG A 72 -1.75 -32.22 2.32
CA ARG A 72 -0.73 -32.38 3.35
C ARG A 72 -1.02 -33.64 4.16
N GLN A 73 -0.01 -34.50 4.33
CA GLN A 73 -0.11 -35.75 5.09
C GLN A 73 -1.30 -36.64 4.68
N GLY A 74 -1.62 -36.70 3.38
CA GLY A 74 -2.70 -37.54 2.86
C GLY A 74 -4.13 -37.00 3.10
N LYS A 75 -4.27 -35.77 3.62
CA LYS A 75 -5.56 -35.08 3.75
C LYS A 75 -5.55 -33.79 2.94
N LEU A 76 -6.72 -33.44 2.41
CA LEU A 76 -6.95 -32.17 1.74
C LEU A 76 -7.12 -31.08 2.79
N VAL A 77 -6.22 -30.09 2.79
CA VAL A 77 -6.19 -28.94 3.70
C VAL A 77 -6.27 -27.67 2.86
N ILE A 78 -6.96 -26.66 3.36
CA ILE A 78 -6.96 -25.32 2.77
C ILE A 78 -5.71 -24.61 3.32
N ASP A 79 -4.67 -24.46 2.48
CA ASP A 79 -3.52 -23.61 2.77
C ASP A 79 -3.87 -22.18 2.32
N GLN A 80 -3.69 -21.22 3.20
CA GLN A 80 -3.58 -19.83 2.77
C GLN A 80 -2.14 -19.62 2.31
N GLU A 81 -1.93 -19.33 1.03
CA GLU A 81 -0.60 -18.94 0.56
C GLU A 81 -0.17 -17.70 1.34
N GLU A 82 0.84 -17.85 2.21
CA GLU A 82 1.48 -16.74 2.91
C GLU A 82 2.19 -15.88 1.88
N ILE A 83 1.46 -14.89 1.36
CA ILE A 83 2.09 -13.74 0.73
C ILE A 83 2.82 -13.06 1.88
N GLY A 84 4.13 -13.30 1.97
CA GLY A 84 4.99 -12.63 2.95
C GLY A 84 4.64 -11.15 2.94
N THR A 85 4.39 -10.59 4.12
CA THR A 85 3.92 -9.21 4.15
C THR A 85 5.07 -8.33 3.77
N ASP A 86 4.92 -7.65 2.63
CA ASP A 86 5.86 -6.62 2.28
C ASP A 86 5.89 -5.63 3.44
N PRO A 87 7.07 -5.31 3.99
CA PRO A 87 7.17 -4.26 4.99
C PRO A 87 6.54 -3.00 4.43
N ASN A 88 5.93 -2.19 5.29
CA ASN A 88 5.42 -0.87 4.92
C ASN A 88 6.48 -0.15 4.07
N GLY A 89 6.13 0.15 2.82
CA GLY A 89 7.08 0.73 1.87
C GLY A 89 7.41 2.17 2.24
N THR A 90 8.34 2.75 1.48
CA THR A 90 8.58 4.21 1.50
C THR A 90 7.66 4.97 0.54
N GLU A 91 6.71 4.27 -0.08
CA GLU A 91 5.77 4.85 -1.03
C GLU A 91 4.68 5.62 -0.29
N PHE A 92 4.42 6.83 -0.76
CA PHE A 92 3.40 7.71 -0.21
C PHE A 92 2.55 8.32 -1.33
N VAL A 93 1.33 8.69 -0.97
CA VAL A 93 0.36 9.33 -1.86
C VAL A 93 -0.09 10.65 -1.24
N ILE A 94 -0.32 11.64 -2.08
CA ILE A 94 -0.98 12.89 -1.69
C ILE A 94 -2.35 12.90 -2.36
N ALA A 95 -3.42 12.91 -1.58
CA ALA A 95 -4.77 12.92 -2.11
C ALA A 95 -5.10 14.32 -2.66
N THR A 96 -5.43 14.42 -3.95
CA THR A 96 -5.87 15.67 -4.59
C THR A 96 -7.38 15.87 -4.53
N LYS A 97 -8.12 14.81 -4.24
CA LYS A 97 -9.58 14.76 -4.11
C LYS A 97 -9.95 13.78 -2.99
N ASP A 98 -11.22 13.78 -2.60
CA ASP A 98 -11.74 12.72 -1.72
C ASP A 98 -11.56 11.35 -2.37
N SER A 99 -10.80 10.48 -1.72
CA SER A 99 -10.28 9.21 -2.30
C SER A 99 -10.52 8.03 -1.34
N PRO A 100 -11.79 7.65 -1.10
CA PRO A 100 -12.13 6.56 -0.17
C PRO A 100 -11.56 5.20 -0.58
N GLU A 101 -11.19 5.01 -1.85
CA GLU A 101 -10.49 3.82 -2.33
C GLU A 101 -9.14 3.59 -1.66
N LEU A 102 -8.52 4.64 -1.13
CA LEU A 102 -7.23 4.57 -0.44
C LEU A 102 -7.36 4.23 1.05
N ASP A 103 -8.54 4.42 1.66
CA ASP A 103 -8.75 4.24 3.11
C ASP A 103 -8.49 2.79 3.56
N ALA A 104 -8.69 1.81 2.67
CA ALA A 104 -8.45 0.39 2.96
C ALA A 104 -6.97 -0.05 2.83
N SER A 105 -6.12 0.78 2.20
CA SER A 105 -4.77 0.37 1.77
C SER A 105 -3.66 1.36 2.17
N SER A 106 -4.03 2.53 2.67
CA SER A 106 -3.11 3.59 3.06
C SER A 106 -3.41 4.10 4.46
N LEU A 107 -2.35 4.52 5.15
CA LEU A 107 -2.43 5.16 6.45
C LEU A 107 -2.13 6.64 6.29
N VAL A 108 -3.08 7.50 6.63
CA VAL A 108 -2.86 8.96 6.66
C VAL A 108 -1.87 9.30 7.77
N VAL A 109 -0.75 9.93 7.40
CA VAL A 109 0.33 10.32 8.34
C VAL A 109 0.49 11.83 8.45
N GLY A 110 -0.12 12.61 7.57
CA GLY A 110 0.00 14.06 7.62
C GLY A 110 -0.89 14.78 6.61
N ARG A 111 -0.61 16.08 6.43
CA ARG A 111 -1.24 16.94 5.43
C ARG A 111 -0.23 17.90 4.84
N VAL A 112 -0.47 18.32 3.61
CA VAL A 112 0.27 19.39 2.95
C VAL A 112 -0.13 20.73 3.57
N LEU A 113 0.87 21.52 3.97
CA LEU A 113 0.64 22.87 4.53
C LEU A 113 0.79 23.95 3.45
N GLU A 114 1.76 23.79 2.55
CA GLU A 114 2.10 24.73 1.48
C GLU A 114 2.46 23.94 0.20
N GLY A 115 2.29 24.56 -0.98
CA GLY A 115 2.67 23.95 -2.26
C GLY A 115 1.62 23.00 -2.86
N MET A 116 0.35 23.09 -2.46
CA MET A 116 -0.73 22.27 -3.04
C MET A 116 -0.91 22.52 -4.55
N GLU A 117 -0.61 23.72 -5.02
CA GLU A 117 -0.60 24.05 -6.45
C GLU A 117 0.42 23.20 -7.24
N VAL A 118 1.54 22.83 -6.62
CA VAL A 118 2.53 21.93 -7.24
C VAL A 118 1.98 20.51 -7.34
N VAL A 119 1.30 20.04 -6.28
CA VAL A 119 0.63 18.74 -6.27
C VAL A 119 -0.45 18.66 -7.35
N GLU A 120 -1.24 19.72 -7.51
CA GLU A 120 -2.27 19.82 -8.56
C GLU A 120 -1.64 19.81 -9.96
N MET A 121 -0.55 20.54 -10.18
CA MET A 121 0.18 20.51 -11.45
C MET A 121 0.74 19.12 -11.77
N ILE A 122 1.25 18.40 -10.78
CA ILE A 122 1.69 16.99 -10.93
C ILE A 122 0.51 16.11 -11.36
N GLY A 123 -0.67 16.30 -10.74
CA GLY A 123 -1.89 15.58 -11.08
C GLY A 123 -2.41 15.82 -12.50
N GLN A 124 -2.00 16.92 -13.15
CA GLN A 124 -2.39 17.26 -14.53
C GLN A 124 -1.39 16.76 -15.58
N VAL A 125 -0.26 16.16 -15.17
CA VAL A 125 0.73 15.63 -16.13
C VAL A 125 0.09 14.50 -16.93
N LYS A 126 0.30 14.50 -18.25
CA LYS A 126 -0.22 13.45 -19.13
C LYS A 126 0.34 12.09 -18.71
N THR A 127 -0.55 11.13 -18.50
CA THR A 127 -0.22 9.76 -18.13
C THR A 127 -0.57 8.77 -19.23
N VAL A 128 0.03 7.59 -19.16
CA VAL A 128 -0.38 6.45 -19.99
C VAL A 128 -1.83 6.09 -19.64
N GLN A 129 -2.70 6.08 -20.65
CA GLN A 129 -4.12 5.79 -20.43
C GLN A 129 -4.33 4.35 -19.98
N GLU A 130 -5.19 4.19 -18.98
CA GLU A 130 -5.65 2.88 -18.54
C GLU A 130 -6.56 2.24 -19.60
N ASN A 131 -6.22 1.03 -20.04
CA ASN A 131 -7.01 0.28 -21.02
C ASN A 131 -7.51 -1.08 -20.49
N THR A 132 -7.54 -1.24 -19.16
CA THR A 132 -7.91 -2.50 -18.49
C THR A 132 -9.32 -2.98 -18.85
N LYS A 133 -10.22 -2.04 -19.21
CA LYS A 133 -11.63 -2.33 -19.56
C LYS A 133 -11.82 -2.86 -20.99
N SER A 134 -10.80 -2.77 -21.87
CA SER A 134 -10.91 -3.22 -23.26
C SER A 134 -11.10 -4.75 -23.34
N PRO A 135 -12.05 -5.24 -24.16
CA PRO A 135 -12.23 -6.68 -24.38
C PRO A 135 -10.94 -7.37 -24.82
N TYR A 136 -10.15 -6.71 -25.67
CA TYR A 136 -8.87 -7.23 -26.15
C TYR A 136 -7.83 -7.33 -25.04
N PHE A 137 -7.75 -6.33 -24.16
CA PHE A 137 -6.82 -6.34 -23.03
C PHE A 137 -7.17 -7.43 -22.03
N ARG A 138 -8.47 -7.58 -21.72
CA ARG A 138 -8.97 -8.66 -20.86
C ARG A 138 -8.68 -10.04 -21.44
N ALA A 139 -8.94 -10.25 -22.72
CA ALA A 139 -8.63 -11.50 -23.41
C ALA A 139 -7.13 -11.79 -23.37
N ALA A 140 -6.28 -10.80 -23.68
CA ALA A 140 -4.82 -10.93 -23.63
C ALA A 140 -4.30 -11.28 -22.22
N LYS A 141 -4.88 -10.70 -21.17
CA LYS A 141 -4.55 -11.02 -19.77
C LYS A 141 -4.97 -12.44 -19.40
N LEU A 142 -6.15 -12.89 -19.84
CA LEU A 142 -6.66 -14.24 -19.59
C LEU A 142 -5.82 -15.33 -20.26
N ILE A 143 -5.33 -15.09 -21.49
CA ILE A 143 -4.45 -16.05 -22.20
C ILE A 143 -2.98 -15.97 -21.73
N GLY A 144 -2.66 -15.09 -20.78
CA GLY A 144 -1.31 -14.94 -20.23
C GLY A 144 -0.31 -14.23 -21.14
N ASP A 145 -0.76 -13.33 -22.02
CA ASP A 145 0.16 -12.51 -22.82
C ASP A 145 1.00 -11.61 -21.90
N LYS A 146 2.32 -11.86 -21.89
CA LYS A 146 3.28 -11.12 -21.06
C LYS A 146 3.26 -9.62 -21.36
N ARG A 147 2.97 -9.22 -22.60
CA ARG A 147 2.92 -7.80 -22.99
C ARG A 147 1.74 -7.09 -22.33
N ALA A 148 0.61 -7.77 -22.15
CA ALA A 148 -0.54 -7.21 -21.45
C ALA A 148 -0.21 -6.97 -19.97
N VAL A 149 0.51 -7.91 -19.33
CA VAL A 149 0.96 -7.76 -17.93
C VAL A 149 1.97 -6.61 -17.77
N VAL A 150 2.89 -6.44 -18.72
CA VAL A 150 3.85 -5.32 -18.70
C VAL A 150 3.16 -3.99 -18.95
N ALA A 151 2.21 -3.94 -19.89
CA ALA A 151 1.45 -2.73 -20.19
C ALA A 151 0.60 -2.27 -18.99
N GLU A 152 -0.01 -3.20 -18.25
CA GLU A 152 -0.78 -2.89 -17.04
C GLU A 152 0.04 -2.11 -16.01
N ARG A 153 1.28 -2.54 -15.77
CA ARG A 153 2.22 -1.87 -14.85
C ARG A 153 2.64 -0.47 -15.31
N GLY A 154 2.45 -0.16 -16.59
CA GLY A 154 2.78 1.15 -17.17
C GLY A 154 1.61 2.14 -17.16
N PHE A 155 0.39 1.70 -16.89
CA PHE A 155 -0.78 2.58 -16.84
C PHE A 155 -0.66 3.62 -15.72
N ASN A 156 -1.25 4.79 -15.94
CA ASN A 156 -1.22 5.93 -15.03
C ASN A 156 0.19 6.49 -14.73
N ARG A 157 1.24 5.95 -15.36
CA ARG A 157 2.59 6.50 -15.28
C ARG A 157 2.67 7.80 -16.10
N PRO A 158 3.23 8.89 -15.54
CA PRO A 158 3.49 10.12 -16.28
C PRO A 158 4.42 9.91 -17.48
N TYR A 159 4.12 10.55 -18.61
CA TYR A 159 5.06 10.62 -19.75
C TYR A 159 6.28 11.47 -19.42
N SER A 160 6.08 12.53 -18.65
CA SER A 160 7.14 13.42 -18.17
C SER A 160 7.69 12.92 -16.84
N LYS A 161 9.01 12.98 -16.67
CA LYS A 161 9.65 12.58 -15.41
C LYS A 161 9.38 13.62 -14.32
N VAL A 162 8.66 13.23 -13.27
CA VAL A 162 8.49 14.01 -12.03
C VAL A 162 9.50 13.50 -11.01
N VAL A 163 10.32 14.40 -10.47
CA VAL A 163 11.38 14.04 -9.50
C VAL A 163 11.36 15.00 -8.32
N VAL A 164 11.57 14.44 -7.13
CA VAL A 164 11.93 15.22 -5.95
C VAL A 164 13.41 15.59 -6.09
N THR A 165 13.70 16.88 -6.24
CA THR A 165 15.07 17.37 -6.45
C THR A 165 15.83 17.56 -5.14
N ASN A 166 15.13 17.95 -4.07
CA ASN A 166 15.66 18.12 -2.73
C ASN A 166 14.56 17.87 -1.69
N CYS A 167 14.93 17.32 -0.53
CA CYS A 167 14.02 17.09 0.58
C CYS A 167 14.79 17.13 1.91
N GLY A 168 14.11 17.50 2.99
CA GLY A 168 14.71 17.60 4.32
C GLY A 168 13.72 18.07 5.37
N LEU A 169 14.21 18.17 6.60
CA LEU A 169 13.50 18.83 7.69
C LEU A 169 13.92 20.31 7.71
N GLN A 170 12.94 21.18 7.96
CA GLN A 170 13.15 22.62 8.10
C GLN A 170 13.29 23.00 9.57
#